data_AF-A0A3A6MP77-F1
#
_entry.id   AF-A0A3A6MP77-F1
#
_cell.length_a   1.000
_cell.length_b   1.000
_cell.length_c   1.000
_cell.angle_alpha   90.00
_cell.angle_beta   90.00
_cell.angle_gamma   90.00
#
_symmetry.space_group_name_H-M   'P 1'
#
loop_
_entity.id
_entity.type
_entity.pdbx_description
1 polymer ?
#
loop_
_entity_poly.entity_id
_entity_poly.type
_entity_poly.pdbx_seq_one_letter_code
_entity_poly.pdbx_strand_id
1 'polypeptide(L)'
;MRKVLSVITFILAIWQCTYSYSKDIVFPNVKHASQNNIFIKKITILSAHTQVDFLYRSNESNSRYIYLSLPKDGNNSMYLKVKNMKYKLLFTNGIANKDGQTVCHPGQEIEFSAIFEAIPENTEELDIIEGDTGSWHFFGVQLKSNNTNQQELCRLSIINAYENDRDITSIIKSRRAYLTLYLDNGELCLANVHPLHNSQSWGKLIVEDYERARTNDGSIDKISYAKWYYQNSYDNKTGVALVAIGQREYTNMAFVQISTDNNILYYTTEIQGSMDIIQQDKNVKTHTPKSKNSNTPNKRRTLQKNPNFKIE
;
A
#
# COMPACT_ATOMS: atom_id res chain seq x y z
N MET A 1 -62.92 -3.09 19.18
CA MET A 1 -62.38 -3.92 18.07
C MET A 1 -61.78 -2.99 17.03
N ARG A 2 -60.45 -3.05 16.84
CA ARG A 2 -59.77 -3.39 15.56
C ARG A 2 -60.30 -2.56 14.38
N LYS A 3 -59.58 -1.62 13.76
CA LYS A 3 -58.26 -1.76 13.12
C LYS A 3 -57.73 -0.35 12.76
N VAL A 4 -56.89 0.29 13.57
CA VAL A 4 -56.22 1.55 13.13
C VAL A 4 -54.71 1.57 13.45
N LEU A 5 -54.17 0.54 14.11
CA LEU A 5 -52.78 0.56 14.57
C LEU A 5 -51.78 -0.29 13.76
N SER A 6 -52.12 -0.70 12.53
CA SER A 6 -51.26 -1.63 11.77
C SER A 6 -50.64 -1.07 10.49
N VAL A 7 -50.91 0.19 10.13
CA VAL A 7 -50.40 0.77 8.85
C VAL A 7 -49.24 1.73 9.06
N ILE A 8 -49.04 2.27 10.28
CA ILE A 8 -47.92 3.20 10.56
C ILE A 8 -46.66 2.46 11.01
N THR A 9 -46.75 1.21 11.49
CA THR A 9 -45.59 0.35 11.78
C THR A 9 -44.98 -0.33 10.56
N PHE A 10 -45.61 -0.24 9.39
CA PHE A 10 -45.04 -0.78 8.14
C PHE A 10 -44.21 0.24 7.35
N ILE A 11 -44.26 1.53 7.71
CA ILE A 11 -43.46 2.59 7.08
C ILE A 11 -42.09 2.77 7.79
N LEU A 12 -41.89 2.13 8.95
CA LEU A 12 -40.63 2.19 9.71
C LEU A 12 -39.67 1.01 9.45
N ALA A 13 -39.97 0.11 8.50
CA ALA A 13 -39.17 -1.10 8.24
C ALA A 13 -38.58 -1.22 6.82
N ILE A 14 -38.70 -0.19 5.97
CA ILE A 14 -38.01 -0.12 4.65
C ILE A 14 -37.09 1.12 4.56
N TRP A 15 -36.71 1.67 5.70
CA TRP A 15 -35.38 2.26 5.84
C TRP A 15 -34.42 1.13 6.26
N GLN A 16 -34.36 0.08 5.45
CA GLN A 16 -33.13 -0.68 5.43
C GLN A 16 -32.10 0.32 4.91
N CYS A 17 -31.25 0.82 5.81
CA CYS A 17 -29.90 1.14 5.45
C CYS A 17 -29.40 -0.06 4.64
N THR A 18 -29.52 0.00 3.32
CA THR A 18 -28.73 -0.83 2.44
C THR A 18 -27.33 -0.47 2.84
N TYR A 19 -26.68 -1.33 3.62
CA TYR A 19 -25.25 -1.27 3.80
C TYR A 19 -24.69 -1.22 2.37
N SER A 20 -24.22 -0.04 1.96
CA SER A 20 -23.53 0.11 0.71
C SER A 20 -22.26 -0.72 0.85
N TYR A 21 -22.32 -1.97 0.41
CA TYR A 21 -21.15 -2.83 0.33
C TYR A 21 -20.12 -2.08 -0.49
N SER A 22 -18.95 -1.88 0.11
CA SER A 22 -17.80 -1.28 -0.54
C SER A 22 -16.57 -2.06 -0.11
N LYS A 23 -15.81 -2.53 -1.09
CA LYS A 23 -14.53 -3.20 -0.87
C LYS A 23 -13.47 -2.55 -1.74
N ASP A 24 -12.46 -1.98 -1.08
CA ASP A 24 -11.33 -1.33 -1.73
C ASP A 24 -10.11 -2.25 -1.70
N ILE A 25 -9.47 -2.42 -2.84
CA ILE A 25 -8.22 -3.16 -3.02
C ILE A 25 -7.22 -2.20 -3.66
N VAL A 26 -6.23 -1.74 -2.88
CA VAL A 26 -5.22 -0.77 -3.34
C VAL A 26 -3.99 -1.52 -3.84
N PHE A 27 -3.54 -1.21 -5.06
CA PHE A 27 -2.45 -1.90 -5.77
C PHE A 27 -2.57 -3.43 -5.71
N PRO A 28 -3.64 -4.00 -6.30
CA PRO A 28 -3.85 -5.45 -6.25
C PRO A 28 -2.67 -6.21 -6.85
N ASN A 29 -2.40 -7.41 -6.33
CA ASN A 29 -1.47 -8.32 -6.95
C ASN A 29 -2.02 -8.77 -8.31
N VAL A 30 -1.20 -8.71 -9.35
CA VAL A 30 -1.55 -9.10 -10.72
C VAL A 30 -0.58 -10.18 -11.16
N LYS A 31 -1.11 -11.37 -11.50
CA LYS A 31 -0.26 -12.49 -11.97
C LYS A 31 0.49 -12.12 -13.24
N HIS A 32 -0.18 -11.43 -14.17
CA HIS A 32 0.43 -11.00 -15.41
C HIS A 32 -0.22 -9.72 -15.96
N ALA A 33 0.60 -8.73 -16.30
CA ALA A 33 0.19 -7.54 -17.05
C ALA A 33 0.86 -7.53 -18.42
N SER A 34 0.11 -7.25 -19.48
CA SER A 34 0.62 -7.24 -20.85
C SER A 34 1.48 -6.01 -21.20
N GLN A 35 1.41 -4.96 -20.39
CA GLN A 35 2.13 -3.70 -20.55
C GLN A 35 2.72 -3.26 -19.22
N ASN A 36 3.86 -2.56 -19.27
CA ASN A 36 4.59 -2.07 -18.10
C ASN A 36 4.40 -0.57 -17.83
N ASN A 37 3.59 0.10 -18.63
CA ASN A 37 3.36 1.54 -18.59
C ASN A 37 1.95 1.91 -18.08
N ILE A 38 1.16 0.91 -17.69
CA ILE A 38 -0.14 1.09 -17.06
C ILE A 38 -0.27 0.17 -15.84
N PHE A 39 -0.85 0.70 -14.76
CA PHE A 39 -0.94 0.03 -13.47
C PHE A 39 -2.33 0.19 -12.88
N ILE A 40 -2.79 -0.83 -12.14
CA ILE A 40 -4.01 -0.72 -11.33
C ILE A 40 -3.62 -0.08 -10.00
N LYS A 41 -4.11 1.14 -9.74
CA LYS A 41 -3.96 1.82 -8.45
C LYS A 41 -4.92 1.26 -7.40
N LYS A 42 -6.17 1.06 -7.79
CA LYS A 42 -7.23 0.64 -6.86
C LYS A 42 -8.36 -0.04 -7.60
N ILE A 43 -8.98 -1.02 -6.96
CA ILE A 43 -10.27 -1.57 -7.36
C ILE A 43 -11.26 -1.35 -6.22
N THR A 44 -12.37 -0.70 -6.52
CA THR A 44 -13.47 -0.46 -5.59
C THR A 44 -14.68 -1.25 -6.09
N ILE A 45 -15.08 -2.27 -5.33
CA ILE A 45 -16.27 -3.09 -5.60
C ILE A 45 -17.42 -2.51 -4.78
N LEU A 46 -18.42 -1.97 -5.48
CA LEU A 46 -19.64 -1.44 -4.89
C LEU A 46 -20.83 -2.32 -5.29
N SER A 47 -21.92 -2.25 -4.53
CA SER A 47 -23.16 -2.96 -4.86
C SER A 47 -23.72 -2.61 -6.25
N ALA A 48 -23.48 -1.39 -6.74
CA ALA A 48 -24.03 -0.90 -8.00
C ALA A 48 -23.05 -0.97 -9.19
N HIS A 49 -21.73 -0.99 -8.95
CA HIS A 49 -20.71 -0.98 -10.00
C HIS A 49 -19.35 -1.40 -9.46
N THR A 50 -18.40 -1.65 -10.35
CA THR A 50 -16.99 -1.84 -9.98
C THR A 50 -16.15 -0.75 -10.63
N GLN A 51 -15.36 -0.04 -9.83
CA GLN A 51 -14.45 0.99 -10.30
C GLN A 51 -13.02 0.48 -10.28
N VAL A 52 -12.29 0.69 -11.37
CA VAL A 52 -10.86 0.42 -11.46
C VAL A 52 -10.14 1.72 -11.73
N ASP A 53 -9.30 2.15 -10.80
CA ASP A 53 -8.45 3.31 -10.92
C ASP A 53 -7.11 2.90 -11.52
N PHE A 54 -6.73 3.53 -12.63
CA PHE A 54 -5.49 3.31 -13.34
C PHE A 54 -4.51 4.46 -13.15
N LEU A 55 -3.22 4.12 -13.26
CA LEU A 55 -2.14 5.05 -13.53
C LEU A 55 -1.49 4.64 -14.84
N TYR A 56 -1.55 5.51 -15.85
CA TYR A 56 -0.77 5.39 -17.07
C TYR A 56 0.44 6.32 -16.99
N ARG A 57 1.62 5.83 -17.36
CA ARG A 57 2.86 6.60 -17.46
C ARG A 57 3.40 6.46 -18.87
N SER A 58 3.40 7.54 -19.65
CA SER A 58 3.94 7.50 -21.00
C SER A 58 5.43 7.17 -21.01
N ASN A 59 5.78 6.07 -21.65
CA ASN A 59 7.16 5.67 -21.99
C ASN A 59 7.47 5.92 -23.48
N GLU A 60 6.59 6.64 -24.17
CA GLU A 60 6.65 6.88 -25.61
C GLU A 60 7.45 8.15 -25.93
N SER A 61 8.17 8.13 -27.05
CA SER A 61 8.90 9.31 -27.53
C SER A 61 7.98 10.41 -28.08
N ASN A 62 6.75 10.05 -28.44
CA ASN A 62 5.74 10.94 -29.00
C ASN A 62 4.47 10.93 -28.15
N SER A 63 3.67 11.99 -28.28
CA SER A 63 2.37 12.06 -27.61
C SER A 63 1.42 10.99 -28.15
N ARG A 64 0.58 10.41 -27.29
CA ARG A 64 -0.44 9.43 -27.69
C ARG A 64 -1.82 9.84 -27.22
N TYR A 65 -2.83 9.39 -27.95
CA TYR A 65 -4.21 9.46 -27.51
C TYR A 65 -4.51 8.31 -26.57
N ILE A 66 -5.06 8.64 -25.41
CA ILE A 66 -5.52 7.69 -24.41
C ILE A 66 -7.05 7.75 -24.38
N TYR A 67 -7.68 6.59 -24.59
CA TYR A 67 -9.11 6.41 -24.51
C TYR A 67 -9.42 4.93 -24.21
N LEU A 68 -10.61 4.66 -23.70
CA LEU A 68 -11.18 3.31 -23.69
C LEU A 68 -12.42 3.27 -24.58
N SER A 69 -12.60 2.15 -25.27
CA SER A 69 -13.81 1.91 -26.06
C SER A 69 -14.95 1.46 -25.14
N LEU A 70 -16.14 2.02 -25.32
CA LEU A 70 -17.36 1.61 -24.64
C LEU A 70 -18.02 0.42 -25.37
N PRO A 71 -18.95 -0.31 -24.75
CA PRO A 71 -19.64 -1.45 -25.38
C PRO A 71 -20.35 -1.09 -26.69
N LYS A 72 -20.83 0.15 -26.82
CA LYS A 72 -21.44 0.67 -28.06
C LYS A 72 -20.44 0.72 -29.24
N ASP A 73 -19.14 0.67 -28.96
CA ASP A 73 -18.06 0.78 -29.95
C ASP A 73 -17.61 -0.60 -30.49
N GLY A 74 -18.31 -1.68 -30.12
CA GLY A 74 -18.10 -3.05 -30.62
C GLY A 74 -17.24 -3.93 -29.70
N ASN A 75 -16.60 -4.95 -30.28
CA ASN A 75 -15.82 -5.97 -29.56
C ASN A 75 -14.52 -5.45 -28.91
N ASN A 76 -14.20 -4.18 -29.12
CA ASN A 76 -12.99 -3.54 -28.58
C ASN A 76 -13.20 -2.93 -27.20
N SER A 77 -14.41 -3.02 -26.63
CA SER A 77 -14.68 -2.45 -25.32
C SER A 77 -13.90 -3.18 -24.23
N MET A 78 -13.33 -2.41 -23.29
CA MET A 78 -12.74 -3.02 -22.10
C MET A 78 -13.83 -3.71 -21.26
N TYR A 79 -13.50 -4.85 -20.65
CA TYR A 79 -14.40 -5.57 -19.76
C TYR A 79 -13.65 -6.21 -18.61
N LEU A 80 -14.36 -6.44 -17.50
CA LEU A 80 -13.91 -7.35 -16.46
C LEU A 80 -14.37 -8.76 -16.80
N LYS A 81 -13.53 -9.76 -16.57
CA LYS A 81 -13.88 -11.16 -16.69
C LYS A 81 -13.76 -11.84 -15.34
N VAL A 82 -14.87 -12.39 -14.85
CA VAL A 82 -14.90 -13.23 -13.64
C VAL A 82 -15.36 -14.61 -14.04
N LYS A 83 -14.47 -15.60 -13.94
CA LYS A 83 -14.70 -16.96 -14.46
C LYS A 83 -15.11 -16.89 -15.95
N ASN A 84 -16.34 -17.26 -16.27
CA ASN A 84 -16.87 -17.25 -17.65
C ASN A 84 -17.78 -16.05 -17.95
N MET A 85 -17.94 -15.12 -17.00
CA MET A 85 -18.82 -13.95 -17.14
C MET A 85 -18.01 -12.71 -17.49
N LYS A 86 -18.51 -11.91 -18.44
CA LYS A 86 -17.98 -10.59 -18.79
C LYS A 86 -18.87 -9.49 -18.20
N TYR A 87 -18.24 -8.47 -17.63
CA TYR A 87 -18.90 -7.30 -17.05
C TYR A 87 -18.45 -6.07 -17.82
N LYS A 88 -19.42 -5.33 -18.35
CA LYS A 88 -19.19 -4.28 -19.34
C LYS A 88 -18.63 -3.02 -18.70
N LEU A 89 -17.76 -2.32 -19.42
CA LEU A 89 -17.43 -0.93 -19.14
C LEU A 89 -18.69 -0.06 -19.34
N LEU A 90 -19.00 0.77 -18.37
CA LEU A 90 -20.12 1.71 -18.41
C LEU A 90 -19.65 3.10 -18.87
N PHE A 91 -18.56 3.60 -18.29
CA PHE A 91 -17.95 4.88 -18.65
C PHE A 91 -16.53 5.01 -18.07
N THR A 92 -15.79 6.02 -18.54
CA THR A 92 -14.50 6.44 -17.96
C THR A 92 -14.61 7.80 -17.28
N ASN A 93 -13.73 8.04 -16.31
CA ASN A 93 -13.50 9.35 -15.72
C ASN A 93 -12.01 9.71 -15.85
N GLY A 94 -11.69 10.97 -16.12
CA GLY A 94 -10.29 11.44 -16.29
C GLY A 94 -9.66 11.20 -17.66
N ILE A 95 -10.30 10.39 -18.52
CA ILE A 95 -9.97 10.25 -19.95
C ILE A 95 -11.24 10.28 -20.79
N ALA A 96 -11.11 10.67 -22.05
CA ALA A 96 -12.19 10.59 -23.02
C ALA A 96 -12.53 9.13 -23.39
N ASN A 97 -13.78 8.91 -23.81
CA ASN A 97 -14.16 7.68 -24.53
C ASN A 97 -13.63 7.74 -25.98
N LYS A 98 -13.74 6.65 -26.75
CA LYS A 98 -13.27 6.56 -28.16
C LYS A 98 -13.62 7.77 -29.05
N ASP A 99 -14.77 8.41 -28.83
CA ASP A 99 -15.23 9.58 -29.59
C ASP A 99 -14.58 10.92 -29.17
N GLY A 100 -13.74 10.91 -28.13
CA GLY A 100 -12.95 12.04 -27.67
C GLY A 100 -11.48 11.68 -27.49
N GLN A 101 -10.62 12.68 -27.32
CA GLN A 101 -9.18 12.49 -27.26
C GLN A 101 -8.61 13.08 -25.97
N THR A 102 -8.03 12.24 -25.12
CA THR A 102 -7.11 12.69 -24.08
C THR A 102 -5.68 12.52 -24.59
N VAL A 103 -4.93 13.61 -24.71
CA VAL A 103 -3.53 13.56 -25.14
C VAL A 103 -2.64 13.32 -23.92
N CYS A 104 -1.78 12.30 -24.01
CA CYS A 104 -0.71 12.06 -23.06
C CYS A 104 0.63 12.37 -23.72
N HIS A 105 1.36 13.35 -23.20
CA HIS A 105 2.67 13.72 -23.69
C HIS A 105 3.76 12.76 -23.20
N PRO A 106 4.94 12.72 -23.85
CA PRO A 106 6.09 11.94 -23.39
C PRO A 106 6.43 12.22 -21.92
N GLY A 107 6.62 11.15 -21.13
CA GLY A 107 6.94 11.24 -19.70
C GLY A 107 5.79 11.71 -18.79
N GLN A 108 4.61 12.02 -19.34
CA GLN A 108 3.45 12.43 -18.56
C GLN A 108 2.79 11.22 -17.86
N GLU A 109 2.22 11.47 -16.69
CA GLU A 109 1.31 10.54 -16.01
C GLU A 109 -0.14 10.98 -16.20
N ILE A 110 -1.02 10.01 -16.42
CA ILE A 110 -2.47 10.20 -16.41
C ILE A 110 -3.08 9.23 -15.42
N GLU A 111 -3.88 9.77 -14.50
CA GLU A 111 -4.74 8.98 -13.64
C GLU A 111 -6.17 9.05 -14.16
N PHE A 112 -6.81 7.89 -14.24
CA PHE A 112 -8.18 7.79 -14.75
C PHE A 112 -8.88 6.59 -14.13
N SER A 113 -10.20 6.58 -14.20
CA SER A 113 -11.03 5.48 -13.69
C SER A 113 -11.84 4.87 -14.82
N ALA A 114 -11.95 3.55 -14.80
CA ALA A 114 -12.88 2.78 -15.63
C ALA A 114 -13.97 2.20 -14.72
N ILE A 115 -15.23 2.48 -15.03
CA ILE A 115 -16.38 2.09 -14.22
C ILE A 115 -17.15 1.00 -14.97
N PHE A 116 -17.29 -0.17 -14.36
CA PHE A 116 -17.89 -1.37 -14.94
C PHE A 116 -19.19 -1.75 -14.24
N GLU A 117 -19.97 -2.64 -14.87
CA GLU A 117 -21.06 -3.35 -14.20
C GLU A 117 -20.58 -3.99 -12.89
N ALA A 118 -21.48 -4.09 -11.90
CA ALA A 118 -21.17 -4.70 -10.61
C ALA A 118 -20.78 -6.18 -10.79
N ILE A 119 -19.63 -6.55 -10.22
CA ILE A 119 -19.24 -7.96 -10.07
C ILE A 119 -19.78 -8.52 -8.75
N PRO A 120 -19.92 -9.86 -8.60
CA PRO A 120 -20.29 -10.48 -7.34
C PRO A 120 -19.35 -10.08 -6.19
N GLU A 121 -19.90 -9.74 -5.03
CA GLU A 121 -19.14 -9.27 -3.85
C GLU A 121 -18.10 -10.29 -3.36
N ASN A 122 -18.36 -11.58 -3.58
CA ASN A 122 -17.45 -12.68 -3.23
C ASN A 122 -16.41 -12.98 -4.32
N THR A 123 -16.23 -12.12 -5.31
CA THR A 123 -15.19 -12.30 -6.33
C THR A 123 -13.80 -12.25 -5.71
N GLU A 124 -13.02 -13.30 -5.95
CA GLU A 124 -11.66 -13.45 -5.42
C GLU A 124 -10.58 -13.07 -6.43
N GLU A 125 -10.86 -13.27 -7.72
CA GLU A 125 -9.94 -13.02 -8.83
C GLU A 125 -10.75 -12.57 -10.05
N LEU A 126 -10.19 -11.65 -10.84
CA LEU A 126 -10.73 -11.24 -12.14
C LEU A 126 -9.61 -10.99 -13.16
N ASP A 127 -9.98 -10.95 -14.43
CA ASP A 127 -9.16 -10.36 -15.48
C ASP A 127 -9.74 -9.01 -15.92
N ILE A 128 -8.89 -8.10 -16.35
CA ILE A 128 -9.28 -6.83 -16.99
C ILE A 128 -8.71 -6.86 -18.40
N ILE A 129 -9.58 -6.76 -19.41
CA ILE A 129 -9.19 -7.01 -20.80
C ILE A 129 -9.72 -5.88 -21.69
N GLU A 130 -8.82 -5.17 -22.37
CA GLU A 130 -9.14 -4.14 -23.39
C GLU A 130 -9.59 -4.73 -24.74
N GLY A 131 -10.62 -5.58 -24.75
CA GLY A 131 -11.17 -6.15 -25.99
C GLY A 131 -10.16 -6.95 -26.82
N ASP A 132 -10.46 -7.14 -28.11
CA ASP A 132 -9.67 -8.00 -29.02
C ASP A 132 -8.43 -7.30 -29.61
N THR A 133 -8.47 -5.97 -29.77
CA THR A 133 -7.38 -5.19 -30.40
C THR A 133 -6.64 -4.28 -29.44
N GLY A 134 -7.10 -4.17 -28.19
CA GLY A 134 -6.40 -3.40 -27.16
C GLY A 134 -5.14 -4.10 -26.69
N SER A 135 -4.35 -3.39 -25.91
CA SER A 135 -3.08 -3.89 -25.37
C SER A 135 -3.08 -3.94 -23.86
N TRP A 136 -4.04 -3.29 -23.19
CA TRP A 136 -4.12 -3.23 -21.74
C TRP A 136 -4.89 -4.43 -21.19
N HIS A 137 -4.13 -5.46 -20.81
CA HIS A 137 -4.65 -6.68 -20.23
C HIS A 137 -3.97 -6.96 -18.88
N PHE A 138 -4.77 -7.25 -17.88
CA PHE A 138 -4.34 -7.66 -16.56
C PHE A 138 -5.02 -9.00 -16.25
N PHE A 139 -4.23 -10.07 -16.18
CA PHE A 139 -4.71 -11.42 -15.92
C PHE A 139 -4.45 -11.82 -14.48
N GLY A 140 -5.44 -12.45 -13.86
CA GLY A 140 -5.38 -12.93 -12.49
C GLY A 140 -5.18 -11.82 -11.46
N VAL A 141 -5.96 -10.74 -11.57
CA VAL A 141 -6.00 -9.66 -10.57
C VAL A 141 -6.68 -10.18 -9.31
N GLN A 142 -5.93 -10.22 -8.21
CA GLN A 142 -6.41 -10.77 -6.94
C GLN A 142 -7.24 -9.72 -6.19
N LEU A 143 -8.52 -10.01 -5.98
CA LEU A 143 -9.49 -9.16 -5.27
C LEU A 143 -9.74 -9.62 -3.85
N LYS A 144 -9.58 -10.91 -3.57
CA LYS A 144 -9.32 -11.32 -2.20
C LYS A 144 -7.89 -10.88 -1.91
N SER A 145 -7.68 -10.11 -0.85
CA SER A 145 -6.53 -10.47 0.00
C SER A 145 -6.69 -11.97 0.17
N ASN A 146 -5.73 -12.78 -0.27
CA ASN A 146 -5.84 -14.22 -0.11
C ASN A 146 -6.36 -14.49 1.32
N ASN A 147 -6.99 -15.64 1.58
CA ASN A 147 -7.08 -16.10 2.97
C ASN A 147 -5.67 -16.43 3.53
N THR A 148 -4.65 -15.64 3.20
CA THR A 148 -3.57 -15.35 4.09
C THR A 148 -4.21 -14.74 5.33
N ASN A 149 -3.82 -15.19 6.50
CA ASN A 149 -4.06 -14.46 7.75
C ASN A 149 -3.25 -13.15 7.75
N GLN A 150 -3.19 -12.47 6.60
CA GLN A 150 -2.42 -11.29 6.37
C GLN A 150 -3.29 -10.07 6.63
N GLN A 151 -2.89 -9.31 7.63
CA GLN A 151 -3.57 -8.10 8.05
C GLN A 151 -2.57 -6.96 7.96
N GLU A 152 -2.77 -6.04 7.03
CA GLU A 152 -2.00 -4.78 7.00
C GLU A 152 -2.29 -4.01 8.30
N LEU A 153 -1.23 -3.68 9.05
CA LEU A 153 -1.30 -2.94 10.31
C LEU A 153 -0.96 -1.46 10.11
N CYS A 154 0.08 -1.23 9.30
CA CYS A 154 0.60 0.09 9.04
C CYS A 154 1.24 0.14 7.66
N ARG A 155 0.95 1.22 6.93
CA ARG A 155 1.65 1.61 5.71
C ARG A 155 2.50 2.84 6.00
N LEU A 156 3.72 2.82 5.48
CA LEU A 156 4.73 3.85 5.63
C LEU A 156 5.06 4.39 4.23
N SER A 157 4.40 5.47 3.86
CA SER A 157 4.54 6.13 2.57
C SER A 157 5.87 6.87 2.51
N ILE A 158 6.77 6.51 1.60
CA ILE A 158 8.14 7.05 1.58
C ILE A 158 8.17 8.49 1.02
N ILE A 159 8.67 9.42 1.82
CA ILE A 159 8.83 10.85 1.49
C ILE A 159 10.25 11.13 0.97
N ASN A 160 11.26 10.63 1.69
CA ASN A 160 12.68 10.76 1.35
C ASN A 160 13.35 9.40 1.46
N ALA A 161 14.35 9.14 0.62
CA ALA A 161 15.06 7.88 0.59
C ALA A 161 16.55 8.07 0.26
N TYR A 162 17.41 7.39 1.02
CA TYR A 162 18.85 7.39 0.83
C TYR A 162 19.38 5.95 0.82
N GLU A 163 20.33 5.69 -0.06
CA GLU A 163 21.08 4.43 -0.14
C GLU A 163 22.56 4.74 0.03
N ASN A 164 23.17 4.28 1.13
CA ASN A 164 24.56 4.59 1.47
C ASN A 164 24.85 6.10 1.33
N ASP A 165 24.01 6.93 1.96
CA ASP A 165 24.02 8.40 1.91
C ASP A 165 23.74 9.05 0.54
N ARG A 166 23.56 8.26 -0.52
CA ARG A 166 23.15 8.76 -1.84
C ARG A 166 21.64 8.98 -1.84
N ASP A 167 21.19 10.19 -2.19
CA ASP A 167 19.77 10.48 -2.36
C ASP A 167 19.20 9.70 -3.55
N ILE A 168 18.21 8.84 -3.27
CA ILE A 168 17.46 8.06 -4.27
C ILE A 168 15.97 8.40 -4.26
N THR A 169 15.58 9.51 -3.63
CA THR A 169 14.19 9.92 -3.39
C THR A 169 13.38 9.95 -4.69
N SER A 170 13.92 10.51 -5.77
CA SER A 170 13.24 10.58 -7.07
C SER A 170 12.97 9.19 -7.66
N ILE A 171 13.89 8.23 -7.47
CA ILE A 171 13.74 6.84 -7.94
C ILE A 171 12.65 6.14 -7.11
N ILE A 172 12.65 6.34 -5.80
CA ILE A 172 11.68 5.72 -4.90
C ILE A 172 10.27 6.27 -5.13
N LYS A 173 10.13 7.60 -5.31
CA LYS A 173 8.85 8.24 -5.65
C LYS A 173 8.33 7.80 -7.01
N SER A 174 9.18 7.71 -8.04
CA SER A 174 8.76 7.23 -9.36
C SER A 174 8.30 5.77 -9.33
N ARG A 175 8.71 4.97 -8.34
CA ARG A 175 8.23 3.61 -8.13
C ARG A 175 6.97 3.52 -7.25
N ARG A 176 6.51 4.64 -6.68
CA ARG A 176 5.48 4.72 -5.63
C ARG A 176 5.74 3.71 -4.51
N ALA A 177 7.01 3.56 -4.14
CA ALA A 177 7.38 2.54 -3.18
C ALA A 177 6.95 2.93 -1.77
N TYR A 178 6.60 1.92 -0.97
CA TYR A 178 6.20 2.07 0.42
C TYR A 178 6.70 0.89 1.24
N LEU A 179 6.80 1.09 2.54
CA LEU A 179 6.97 0.00 3.49
C LEU A 179 5.63 -0.34 4.12
N THR A 180 5.42 -1.60 4.48
CA THR A 180 4.23 -2.00 5.23
C THR A 180 4.56 -3.01 6.32
N LEU A 181 4.01 -2.76 7.51
CA LEU A 181 3.94 -3.72 8.60
C LEU A 181 2.62 -4.46 8.48
N TYR A 182 2.68 -5.77 8.52
CA TYR A 182 1.52 -6.63 8.42
C TYR A 182 1.69 -7.85 9.31
N LEU A 183 0.59 -8.45 9.74
CA LEU A 183 0.60 -9.81 10.26
C LEU A 183 0.55 -10.77 9.08
N ASP A 184 1.16 -11.95 9.19
CA ASP A 184 0.92 -13.11 8.33
C ASP A 184 0.83 -14.34 9.22
N ASN A 185 -0.35 -14.99 9.28
CA ASN A 185 -0.60 -16.09 10.21
C ASN A 185 -0.30 -15.70 11.67
N GLY A 186 -0.58 -14.43 12.01
CA GLY A 186 -0.30 -13.86 13.33
C GLY A 186 1.16 -13.48 13.58
N GLU A 187 2.07 -13.77 12.64
CA GLU A 187 3.46 -13.35 12.73
C GLU A 187 3.65 -11.94 12.20
N LEU A 188 4.37 -11.09 12.92
CA LEU A 188 4.71 -9.75 12.46
C LEU A 188 5.71 -9.83 11.29
N CYS A 189 5.38 -9.13 10.21
CA CYS A 189 6.15 -9.07 8.98
C CYS A 189 6.36 -7.62 8.52
N LEU A 190 7.40 -7.43 7.72
CA LEU A 190 7.70 -6.19 7.02
C LEU A 190 7.81 -6.49 5.52
N ALA A 191 7.29 -5.59 4.69
CA ALA A 191 7.54 -5.59 3.26
C ALA A 191 7.98 -4.21 2.78
N ASN A 192 8.92 -4.19 1.84
CA ASN A 192 9.31 -3.06 1.02
C ASN A 192 8.78 -3.30 -0.39
N VAL A 193 7.77 -2.53 -0.80
CA VAL A 193 6.98 -2.79 -2.01
C VAL A 193 7.22 -1.67 -3.01
N HIS A 194 7.50 -2.03 -4.26
CA HIS A 194 7.65 -1.12 -5.40
C HIS A 194 6.59 -1.45 -6.47
N PRO A 195 5.35 -0.99 -6.32
CA PRO A 195 4.23 -1.41 -7.17
C PRO A 195 4.48 -1.16 -8.66
N LEU A 196 5.01 0.01 -9.01
CA LEU A 196 5.22 0.39 -10.42
C LEU A 196 6.43 -0.29 -11.06
N HIS A 197 7.18 -1.08 -10.29
CA HIS A 197 8.30 -1.88 -10.77
C HIS A 197 8.03 -3.39 -10.60
N ASN A 198 6.82 -3.77 -10.17
CA ASN A 198 6.42 -5.14 -9.87
C ASN A 198 7.46 -5.90 -9.02
N SER A 199 8.02 -5.23 -8.03
CA SER A 199 9.06 -5.81 -7.17
C SER A 199 8.79 -5.54 -5.71
N GLN A 200 9.19 -6.50 -4.87
CA GLN A 200 9.11 -6.35 -3.43
C GLN A 200 10.14 -7.23 -2.73
N SER A 201 10.45 -6.84 -1.51
CA SER A 201 11.12 -7.67 -0.50
C SER A 201 10.17 -7.80 0.68
N TRP A 202 9.97 -9.02 1.20
CA TRP A 202 9.04 -9.26 2.30
C TRP A 202 9.56 -10.33 3.24
N GLY A 203 9.05 -10.35 4.47
CA GLY A 203 9.25 -11.47 5.38
C GLY A 203 9.14 -11.09 6.85
N LYS A 204 9.48 -12.05 7.71
CA LYS A 204 9.25 -11.99 9.16
C LYS A 204 10.11 -10.90 9.82
N LEU A 205 9.49 -10.10 10.67
CA LEU A 205 10.12 -9.04 11.44
C LEU A 205 10.09 -9.38 12.93
N ILE A 206 11.25 -9.57 13.54
CA ILE A 206 11.40 -9.88 14.97
C ILE A 206 11.94 -8.64 15.67
N VAL A 207 11.09 -7.97 16.46
CA VAL A 207 11.52 -6.83 17.30
C VAL A 207 12.31 -7.36 18.49
N GLU A 208 13.57 -6.94 18.59
CA GLU A 208 14.50 -7.38 19.63
C GLU A 208 14.61 -6.35 20.76
N ASP A 209 14.57 -5.06 20.43
CA ASP A 209 14.78 -3.98 21.39
C ASP A 209 13.93 -2.75 21.09
N TYR A 210 13.76 -1.90 22.10
CA TYR A 210 12.98 -0.68 22.06
C TYR A 210 13.65 0.43 22.89
N GLU A 211 13.80 1.61 22.29
CA GLU A 211 14.38 2.79 22.91
C GLU A 211 13.43 3.99 22.81
N ARG A 212 13.46 4.86 23.83
CA ARG A 212 12.95 6.23 23.73
C ARG A 212 14.13 7.20 23.71
N ALA A 213 14.43 7.74 22.55
CA ALA A 213 15.53 8.67 22.37
C ALA A 213 15.01 10.11 22.40
N ARG A 214 15.62 10.98 23.22
CA ARG A 214 15.28 12.41 23.20
C ARG A 214 16.05 13.10 22.08
N THR A 215 15.34 13.77 21.20
CA THR A 215 15.93 14.55 20.10
C THR A 215 16.40 15.92 20.59
N ASN A 216 17.17 16.61 19.75
CA ASN A 216 17.70 17.95 20.04
C ASN A 216 16.61 19.02 20.21
N ASP A 217 15.46 18.84 19.55
CA ASP A 217 14.30 19.74 19.68
C ASP A 217 13.42 19.39 20.89
N GLY A 218 13.81 18.40 21.68
CA GLY A 218 13.11 17.97 22.90
C GLY A 218 11.99 16.96 22.65
N SER A 219 11.68 16.62 21.40
CA SER A 219 10.77 15.52 21.07
C SER A 219 11.37 14.15 21.46
N ILE A 220 10.50 13.15 21.53
CA ILE A 220 10.91 11.78 21.84
C ILE A 220 10.69 10.93 20.59
N ASP A 221 11.75 10.29 20.13
CA ASP A 221 11.64 9.25 19.11
C ASP A 221 11.46 7.90 19.82
N LYS A 222 10.37 7.21 19.52
CA LYS A 222 10.14 5.82 19.93
C LYS A 222 10.74 4.91 18.87
N ILE A 223 11.87 4.27 19.16
CA ILE A 223 12.66 3.52 18.19
C ILE A 223 12.58 2.03 18.52
N SER A 224 12.22 1.22 17.53
CA SER A 224 12.20 -0.24 17.63
C SER A 224 13.33 -0.81 16.77
N TYR A 225 14.12 -1.70 17.34
CA TYR A 225 15.20 -2.41 16.66
C TYR A 225 14.77 -3.85 16.41
N ALA A 226 14.93 -4.32 15.18
CA ALA A 226 14.43 -5.60 14.74
C ALA A 226 15.38 -6.32 13.77
N LYS A 227 15.24 -7.64 13.70
CA LYS A 227 15.78 -8.46 12.62
C LYS A 227 14.69 -8.76 11.60
N TRP A 228 14.97 -8.50 10.34
CA TRP A 228 14.06 -8.77 9.23
C TRP A 228 14.61 -9.89 8.35
N TYR A 229 13.91 -11.02 8.35
CA TYR A 229 14.22 -12.20 7.55
C TYR A 229 13.49 -12.07 6.23
N TYR A 230 14.16 -11.54 5.20
CA TYR A 230 13.52 -11.13 3.96
C TYR A 230 13.74 -12.15 2.83
N GLN A 231 12.82 -12.11 1.86
CA GLN A 231 12.91 -12.72 0.54
C GLN A 231 12.56 -11.66 -0.52
N ASN A 232 13.24 -11.71 -1.66
CA ASN A 232 13.02 -10.80 -2.79
C ASN A 232 12.22 -11.47 -3.91
N SER A 233 11.37 -10.71 -4.59
CA SER A 233 10.67 -11.22 -5.79
C SER A 233 11.52 -11.14 -7.07
N TYR A 234 12.54 -10.29 -7.11
CA TYR A 234 13.26 -9.93 -8.33
C TYR A 234 14.54 -10.74 -8.58
N ASP A 235 15.12 -11.35 -7.54
CA ASP A 235 16.29 -12.23 -7.66
C ASP A 235 16.20 -13.49 -6.81
N ASN A 236 15.05 -13.73 -6.16
CA ASN A 236 14.80 -14.84 -5.24
C ASN A 236 15.81 -14.96 -4.09
N LYS A 237 16.60 -13.92 -3.82
CA LYS A 237 17.53 -13.95 -2.68
C LYS A 237 16.77 -13.77 -1.38
N THR A 238 17.30 -14.45 -0.36
CA THR A 238 16.87 -14.33 1.03
C THR A 238 18.02 -13.84 1.89
N GLY A 239 17.72 -13.22 3.02
CA GLY A 239 18.74 -12.76 3.95
C GLY A 239 18.18 -12.25 5.26
N VAL A 240 19.07 -11.72 6.08
CA VAL A 240 18.70 -11.03 7.33
C VAL A 240 19.18 -9.60 7.25
N ALA A 241 18.30 -8.65 7.53
CA ALA A 241 18.62 -7.25 7.65
C ALA A 241 18.35 -6.77 9.08
N LEU A 242 19.16 -5.83 9.57
CA LEU A 242 18.86 -5.09 10.78
C LEU A 242 17.96 -3.91 10.43
N VAL A 243 16.89 -3.74 11.18
CA VAL A 243 15.88 -2.72 10.93
C VAL A 243 15.71 -1.85 12.17
N ALA A 244 15.77 -0.53 11.99
CA ALA A 244 15.39 0.44 13.01
C ALA A 244 14.18 1.23 12.50
N ILE A 245 13.06 1.20 13.23
CA ILE A 245 11.84 1.95 12.90
C ILE A 245 11.57 2.90 14.05
N GLY A 246 11.63 4.20 13.79
CA GLY A 246 11.38 5.24 14.79
C GLY A 246 10.14 6.07 14.45
N GLN A 247 9.29 6.33 15.45
CA GLN A 247 8.23 7.35 15.37
C GLN A 247 8.63 8.57 16.16
N ARG A 248 8.48 9.76 15.56
CA ARG A 248 8.56 11.00 16.32
C ARG A 248 7.25 11.27 17.05
N GLU A 249 7.33 11.44 18.37
CA GLU A 249 6.17 11.69 19.22
C GLU A 249 5.32 12.86 18.70
N TYR A 250 3.99 12.71 18.76
CA TYR A 250 3.00 13.68 18.27
C TYR A 250 3.04 13.98 16.76
N THR A 251 3.71 13.15 15.97
CA THR A 251 3.70 13.26 14.51
C THR A 251 3.28 11.96 13.84
N ASN A 252 2.77 12.08 12.61
CA ASN A 252 2.55 10.95 11.70
C ASN A 252 3.81 10.64 10.88
N MET A 253 4.99 10.98 11.39
CA MET A 253 6.25 10.77 10.69
C MET A 253 7.02 9.64 11.35
N ALA A 254 7.57 8.77 10.51
CA ALA A 254 8.52 7.75 10.93
C ALA A 254 9.81 7.84 10.12
N PHE A 255 10.88 7.30 10.69
CA PHE A 255 12.06 6.93 9.92
C PHE A 255 12.22 5.41 9.95
N VAL A 256 12.74 4.86 8.85
CA VAL A 256 13.08 3.44 8.75
C VAL A 256 14.47 3.32 8.20
N GLN A 257 15.36 2.67 8.95
CA GLN A 257 16.68 2.26 8.46
C GLN A 257 16.69 0.75 8.28
N ILE A 258 17.15 0.29 7.11
CA ILE A 258 17.37 -1.13 6.81
C ILE A 258 18.84 -1.31 6.48
N SER A 259 19.54 -2.14 7.24
CA SER A 259 20.97 -2.38 7.11
C SER A 259 21.24 -3.85 6.80
N THR A 260 21.93 -4.08 5.69
CA THR A 260 22.52 -5.36 5.28
C THR A 260 24.05 -5.22 5.27
N ASP A 261 24.78 -6.31 5.04
CA ASP A 261 26.26 -6.31 5.08
C ASP A 261 26.91 -5.21 4.23
N ASN A 262 26.32 -4.90 3.08
CA ASN A 262 26.90 -3.98 2.09
C ASN A 262 26.04 -2.73 1.80
N ASN A 263 24.87 -2.62 2.43
CA ASN A 263 23.94 -1.56 2.07
C ASN A 263 23.12 -1.06 3.25
N ILE A 264 23.00 0.26 3.37
CA ILE A 264 22.14 0.95 4.32
C ILE A 264 21.13 1.77 3.54
N LEU A 265 19.85 1.42 3.72
CA LEU A 265 18.72 2.19 3.25
C LEU A 265 18.17 3.01 4.40
N TYR A 266 17.93 4.30 4.17
CA TYR A 266 17.28 5.19 5.13
C TYR A 266 16.08 5.86 4.48
N TYR A 267 14.92 5.74 5.13
CA TYR A 267 13.66 6.30 4.68
C TYR A 267 13.09 7.25 5.71
N THR A 268 12.49 8.34 5.24
CA THR A 268 11.56 9.17 6.02
C THR A 268 10.17 8.95 5.44
N THR A 269 9.19 8.64 6.28
CA THR A 269 7.88 8.14 5.84
C THR A 269 6.73 8.83 6.56
N GLU A 270 5.58 8.93 5.90
CA GLU A 270 4.29 9.24 6.53
C GLU A 270 3.57 7.95 6.96
N ILE A 271 3.04 7.94 8.17
CA ILE A 271 2.36 6.80 8.79
C ILE A 271 0.88 6.80 8.41
N GLN A 272 0.40 5.68 7.90
CA GLN A 272 -1.01 5.38 7.67
C GLN A 272 -1.36 4.07 8.39
N GLY A 273 -2.05 4.14 9.53
CA GLY A 273 -2.35 2.98 10.38
C GLY A 273 -1.71 3.09 11.76
N SER A 274 -1.50 1.96 12.44
CA SER A 274 -0.94 1.92 13.81
C SER A 274 0.41 1.21 13.84
N MET A 275 1.38 1.83 14.53
CA MET A 275 2.69 1.23 14.81
C MET A 275 2.78 0.62 16.22
N ASP A 276 1.67 0.50 16.95
CA ASP A 276 1.68 0.10 18.36
C ASP A 276 2.32 -1.27 18.58
N ILE A 277 2.20 -2.20 17.61
CA ILE A 277 2.71 -3.56 17.71
C ILE A 277 4.24 -3.63 17.84
N ILE A 278 4.96 -2.65 17.29
CA ILE A 278 6.43 -2.58 17.39
C ILE A 278 6.89 -1.68 18.54
N GLN A 279 6.01 -0.83 19.06
CA GLN A 279 6.33 0.14 20.12
C GLN A 279 5.99 -0.33 21.54
N GLN A 280 5.74 -1.62 21.73
CA GLN A 280 5.31 -2.12 23.04
C GLN A 280 6.46 -2.06 24.05
N ASP A 281 6.23 -1.27 25.10
CA ASP A 281 7.02 -1.29 26.33
C ASP A 281 6.81 -2.66 26.99
N LYS A 282 7.83 -3.55 26.95
CA LYS A 282 7.80 -4.79 27.74
C LYS A 282 7.76 -4.54 29.25
N ASN A 283 7.87 -3.29 29.69
CA ASN A 283 7.87 -2.87 31.09
C ASN A 283 6.53 -2.26 31.55
N VAL A 284 5.45 -3.05 31.56
CA VAL A 284 4.38 -2.86 32.55
C VAL A 284 4.67 -3.75 33.74
N LYS A 285 5.61 -3.33 34.60
CA LYS A 285 5.74 -3.83 35.98
C LYS A 285 5.85 -2.63 36.93
N THR A 286 4.76 -2.42 37.67
CA THR A 286 4.62 -1.88 39.04
C THR A 286 5.52 -0.74 39.52
N HIS A 287 4.86 0.36 39.89
CA HIS A 287 5.34 1.51 40.68
C HIS A 287 6.34 1.18 41.82
N THR A 288 7.46 1.92 41.91
CA THR A 288 7.83 2.79 43.07
C THR A 288 9.03 3.71 42.73
N PRO A 289 9.21 4.89 43.38
CA PRO A 289 10.01 6.01 42.82
C PRO A 289 11.30 6.42 43.57
N LYS A 290 12.11 7.25 42.88
CA LYS A 290 13.25 8.15 43.28
C LYS A 290 14.67 7.54 43.24
N SER A 291 15.77 8.25 42.93
CA SER A 291 16.10 9.68 43.16
C SER A 291 17.08 10.33 42.14
N LYS A 292 17.29 11.65 42.31
CA LYS A 292 18.01 12.65 41.50
C LYS A 292 19.55 12.72 41.70
N ASN A 293 20.19 13.49 40.80
CA ASN A 293 21.47 14.25 40.82
C ASN A 293 22.54 13.68 39.87
N SER A 294 23.36 14.42 39.11
CA SER A 294 23.55 15.88 38.88
C SER A 294 24.60 16.11 37.76
N ASN A 295 24.51 17.27 37.09
CA ASN A 295 25.56 18.12 36.49
C ASN A 295 26.32 17.76 35.18
N THR A 296 26.26 18.75 34.28
CA THR A 296 26.84 19.09 32.95
C THR A 296 28.39 19.20 32.89
N PRO A 297 29.10 19.48 31.74
CA PRO A 297 28.66 19.77 30.34
C PRO A 297 29.44 19.12 29.15
N ASN A 298 28.75 19.04 28.00
CA ASN A 298 29.16 19.08 26.57
C ASN A 298 30.58 18.69 26.08
N LYS A 299 30.61 17.68 25.17
CA LYS A 299 31.41 17.71 23.92
C LYS A 299 30.97 16.65 22.87
N ARG A 300 30.43 17.16 21.74
CA ARG A 300 30.50 16.71 20.32
C ARG A 300 30.37 15.22 19.89
N ARG A 301 29.55 15.07 18.83
CA ARG A 301 29.60 14.13 17.67
C ARG A 301 29.58 12.62 17.96
N THR A 302 28.49 11.94 17.60
CA THR A 302 28.37 10.93 16.51
C THR A 302 27.03 10.19 16.62
N LEU A 303 26.26 10.11 15.53
CA LEU A 303 25.45 8.92 15.27
C LEU A 303 26.46 7.81 14.97
N GLN A 304 26.82 7.02 15.98
CA GLN A 304 27.42 5.68 15.86
C GLN A 304 27.73 5.17 17.29
N LYS A 305 27.53 3.89 17.61
CA LYS A 305 27.71 2.72 16.76
C LYS A 305 26.95 1.54 17.35
N ASN A 306 26.57 0.59 16.50
CA ASN A 306 26.68 -0.82 16.89
C ASN A 306 28.18 -1.17 17.00
N PRO A 307 28.68 -1.65 18.16
CA PRO A 307 30.04 -2.17 18.24
C PRO A 307 30.11 -3.70 18.40
N ASN A 308 28.99 -4.36 18.66
CA ASN A 308 28.80 -5.81 18.85
C ASN A 308 27.43 -5.95 19.51
N PHE A 309 26.38 -6.16 18.70
CA PHE A 309 25.17 -6.84 19.16
C PHE A 309 25.64 -8.17 19.78
N LYS A 310 25.80 -8.20 21.11
CA LYS A 310 26.16 -9.44 21.81
C LYS A 310 24.88 -10.25 21.96
N ILE A 311 24.78 -11.22 21.07
CA ILE A 311 24.03 -12.47 21.24
C ILE A 311 24.67 -13.18 22.44
N GLU A 312 23.88 -13.56 23.43
CA GLU A 312 24.12 -14.86 24.10
C GLU A 312 23.50 -15.95 23.23
#